data_AF-A0A7C3Z0S8-F1
#
_entry.id   AF-A0A7C3Z0S8-F1
#
_cell.length_a   1.000
_cell.length_b   1.000
_cell.length_c   1.000
_cell.angle_alpha   90.00
_cell.angle_beta   90.00
_cell.angle_gamma   90.00
#
_symmetry.space_group_name_H-M   'P 1'
#
loop_
_entity.id
_entity.type
_entity.pdbx_description
1 polymer ?
#
loop_
_entity_poly.entity_id
_entity_poly.type
_entity_poly.pdbx_seq_one_letter_code
_entity_poly.pdbx_strand_id
1 'polypeptide(L)'
;SEKQAIDATLASLAEEDPRFCPVADLYWNARGGSHTDGGAFIFSLENRNGKRVLSCHDKFGKPKTSPWFQQPWEGYLPEVIPERFEELSSQVQELLKDRTGLALFHFVTAVLPQWPYARFLEVLLAVEELARRNDDLKAAAIAALSLFLDRRYDPGEKKRSHLVRLTSDALGRIFAATPKMGQKSASRYRYIDWQNRDSLAAPPRPDAILVLNAAEFPPEGEDCDARLLCQAYALGWQRFLCYGYRGQRFLGCGFGLNTDQVRFDVYGSSGDYLASGIDGMEIHVHGNAQDQLGQIMKRGKLVVYGDVGQTFMYGAKGGEVYVLGNAAGRPLINAVGRPRVVINGTALDFLAESFMAGDALKGGGFVIVNGLEFDHRGRVKMQATPYPGSNLCSLASGGAIYIRDPYQQVVAEQLNGGELAPFTEAAWELILPYLQENERLFGISLEKHLLTVDGETRPPEEVYRKIQPVKLAVLATVENSGLEEIGWDKAGKRQQAGPGSFGLRP
;
A
#
# COMPACT_ATOMS: atom_id res chain seq x y z
N SER A 1 -4.05 -7.43 -12.80
CA SER A 1 -2.80 -6.64 -12.92
C SER A 1 -2.63 -5.94 -14.29
N GLU A 2 -3.22 -4.75 -14.51
CA GLU A 2 -3.01 -3.96 -15.76
C GLU A 2 -1.91 -2.88 -15.60
N LYS A 3 -1.67 -2.44 -14.36
CA LYS A 3 -0.70 -1.38 -14.05
C LYS A 3 0.73 -1.71 -14.47
N GLN A 4 1.19 -2.94 -14.21
CA GLN A 4 2.55 -3.34 -14.55
C GLN A 4 2.77 -3.29 -16.07
N ALA A 5 1.76 -3.63 -16.88
CA ALA A 5 1.83 -3.51 -18.33
C ALA A 5 1.94 -2.04 -18.76
N ILE A 6 1.19 -1.13 -18.11
CA ILE A 6 1.28 0.32 -18.32
C ILE A 6 2.69 0.82 -17.95
N ASP A 7 3.19 0.48 -16.76
CA ASP A 7 4.51 0.90 -16.28
C ASP A 7 5.62 0.38 -17.20
N ALA A 8 5.54 -0.88 -17.64
CA ALA A 8 6.50 -1.48 -18.56
C ALA A 8 6.46 -0.82 -19.94
N THR A 9 5.26 -0.50 -20.44
CA THR A 9 5.09 0.20 -21.73
C THR A 9 5.67 1.61 -21.64
N LEU A 10 5.39 2.36 -20.57
CA LEU A 10 5.93 3.70 -20.37
C LEU A 10 7.45 3.68 -20.17
N ALA A 11 7.98 2.68 -19.46
CA ALA A 11 9.42 2.49 -19.32
C ALA A 11 10.09 2.22 -20.67
N SER A 12 9.53 1.32 -21.48
CA SER A 12 10.03 1.02 -22.83
C SER A 12 9.99 2.26 -23.74
N LEU A 13 8.91 3.04 -23.70
CA LEU A 13 8.80 4.29 -24.46
C LEU A 13 9.84 5.33 -24.00
N ALA A 14 10.08 5.44 -22.70
CA ALA A 14 11.06 6.36 -22.14
C ALA A 14 12.52 5.99 -22.47
N GLU A 15 12.80 4.70 -22.68
CA GLU A 15 14.11 4.22 -23.16
C GLU A 15 14.37 4.64 -24.62
N GLU A 16 13.33 4.67 -25.46
CA GLU A 16 13.43 5.10 -26.86
C GLU A 16 13.37 6.62 -27.03
N ASP A 17 12.58 7.31 -26.21
CA ASP A 17 12.36 8.75 -26.29
C ASP A 17 12.25 9.38 -24.88
N PRO A 18 13.23 10.19 -24.44
CA PRO A 18 13.31 10.71 -23.08
C PRO A 18 12.20 11.73 -22.74
N ARG A 19 11.37 12.11 -23.72
CA ARG A 19 10.18 12.95 -23.48
C ARG A 19 9.07 12.17 -22.76
N PHE A 20 9.05 10.84 -22.85
CA PHE A 20 8.10 10.03 -22.11
C PHE A 20 8.55 9.86 -20.67
N CYS A 21 7.65 10.15 -19.73
CA CYS A 21 7.85 9.80 -18.34
C CYS A 21 7.54 8.30 -18.15
N PRO A 22 8.42 7.51 -17.51
CA PRO A 22 8.19 6.09 -17.25
C PRO A 22 7.18 5.85 -16.11
N VAL A 23 6.61 6.92 -15.55
CA VAL A 23 5.60 6.89 -14.48
C VAL A 23 4.34 7.55 -15.03
N ALA A 24 3.19 6.88 -14.93
CA ALA A 24 1.94 7.47 -15.40
C ALA A 24 1.49 8.63 -14.49
N ASP A 25 0.84 9.63 -15.10
CA ASP A 25 0.22 10.74 -14.35
C ASP A 25 -0.98 10.29 -13.53
N LEU A 26 -1.76 9.34 -14.07
CA LEU A 26 -2.98 8.82 -13.49
C LEU A 26 -3.05 7.31 -13.69
N TYR A 27 -3.57 6.63 -12.69
CA TYR A 27 -3.99 5.23 -12.76
C TYR A 27 -5.46 5.17 -12.38
N TRP A 28 -6.21 4.28 -13.02
CA TRP A 28 -7.61 4.03 -12.70
C TRP A 28 -7.81 2.52 -12.53
N ASN A 29 -8.62 2.14 -11.54
CA ASN A 29 -9.14 0.79 -11.45
C ASN A 29 -10.54 0.80 -12.06
N ALA A 30 -10.68 0.16 -13.22
CA ALA A 30 -11.91 0.13 -13.97
C ALA A 30 -12.47 -1.30 -14.00
N ARG A 31 -13.79 -1.41 -14.07
CA ARG A 31 -14.49 -2.70 -14.15
C ARG A 31 -15.46 -2.67 -15.32
N GLY A 32 -15.46 -3.74 -16.13
CA GLY A 32 -16.49 -3.97 -17.13
C GLY A 32 -17.91 -3.86 -16.53
N GLY A 33 -18.75 -3.01 -17.13
CA GLY A 33 -20.12 -2.77 -16.64
C GLY A 33 -20.23 -1.83 -15.44
N SER A 34 -19.13 -1.17 -15.04
CA SER A 34 -19.16 -0.08 -14.07
C SER A 34 -20.17 1.00 -14.47
N HIS A 35 -20.97 1.48 -13.52
CA HIS A 35 -21.92 2.57 -13.76
C HIS A 35 -21.25 3.96 -13.71
N THR A 36 -20.01 4.06 -13.24
CA THR A 36 -19.29 5.33 -13.10
C THR A 36 -18.41 5.67 -14.30
N ASP A 37 -17.80 4.66 -14.94
CA ASP A 37 -16.93 4.82 -16.11
C ASP A 37 -17.16 3.79 -17.23
N GLY A 38 -18.04 2.79 -17.01
CA GLY A 38 -18.35 1.77 -18.00
C GLY A 38 -17.26 0.71 -18.19
N GLY A 39 -16.11 0.83 -17.51
CA GLY A 39 -15.01 -0.11 -17.60
C GLY A 39 -14.22 -0.08 -18.92
N ALA A 40 -14.42 0.94 -19.75
CA ALA A 40 -13.81 1.03 -21.06
C ALA A 40 -13.40 2.47 -21.38
N PHE A 41 -12.26 2.61 -22.04
CA PHE A 41 -11.68 3.91 -22.40
C PHE A 41 -11.40 3.97 -23.89
N ILE A 42 -11.74 5.09 -24.50
CA ILE A 42 -11.53 5.35 -25.92
C ILE A 42 -10.40 6.36 -26.04
N PHE A 43 -9.32 5.94 -26.68
CA PHE A 43 -8.20 6.79 -27.04
C PHE A 43 -8.34 7.22 -28.49
N SER A 44 -8.50 8.52 -28.72
CA SER A 44 -8.62 9.11 -30.06
C SER A 44 -7.41 9.97 -30.35
N LEU A 45 -6.75 9.72 -31.49
CA LEU A 45 -5.63 10.52 -31.99
C LEU A 45 -6.11 11.35 -33.18
N GLU A 46 -6.31 12.64 -32.97
CA GLU A 46 -6.85 13.56 -33.97
C GLU A 46 -5.79 14.55 -34.46
N ASN A 47 -5.84 14.94 -35.73
CA ASN A 47 -5.02 16.06 -36.22
C ASN A 47 -5.78 17.37 -36.01
N ARG A 48 -5.27 18.24 -35.13
CA ARG A 48 -5.82 19.58 -34.88
C ARG A 48 -4.72 20.63 -35.11
N ASN A 49 -4.95 21.52 -36.06
CA ASN A 49 -4.01 22.60 -36.43
C ASN A 49 -2.57 22.11 -36.69
N GLY A 50 -2.43 20.97 -37.39
CA GLY A 50 -1.14 20.36 -37.72
C GLY A 50 -0.47 19.63 -36.56
N LYS A 51 -1.11 19.55 -35.39
CA LYS A 51 -0.63 18.77 -34.23
C LYS A 51 -1.51 17.54 -34.01
N ARG A 52 -0.89 16.40 -33.72
CA ARG A 52 -1.63 15.22 -33.25
C ARG A 52 -2.01 15.41 -31.78
N VAL A 53 -3.30 15.32 -31.47
CA VAL A 53 -3.86 15.45 -30.13
C VAL A 53 -4.42 14.09 -29.71
N LEU A 54 -3.88 13.53 -28.64
CA LEU A 54 -4.43 12.34 -28.00
C LEU A 54 -5.49 12.78 -26.98
N SER A 55 -6.69 12.22 -27.08
CA SER A 55 -7.75 12.41 -26.09
C SER A 55 -8.19 11.06 -25.53
N CYS A 56 -8.61 11.05 -24.27
CA CYS A 56 -9.14 9.87 -23.60
C CYS A 56 -10.51 10.20 -23.03
N HIS A 57 -11.50 9.36 -23.32
CA HIS A 57 -12.83 9.43 -22.74
C HIS A 57 -13.20 8.07 -22.15
N ASP A 58 -13.97 8.05 -21.07
CA ASP A 58 -14.61 6.81 -20.64
C ASP A 58 -15.78 6.44 -21.57
N LYS A 59 -16.37 5.27 -21.32
CA LYS A 59 -17.47 4.71 -22.12
C LYS A 59 -18.68 5.66 -22.22
N PHE A 60 -18.85 6.55 -21.24
CA PHE A 60 -19.95 7.51 -21.18
C PHE A 60 -19.58 8.86 -21.83
N GLY A 61 -18.41 8.95 -22.46
CA GLY A 61 -17.95 10.17 -23.11
C GLY A 61 -17.40 11.22 -22.15
N LYS A 62 -17.19 10.90 -20.87
CA LYS A 62 -16.59 11.84 -19.93
C LYS A 62 -15.07 11.86 -20.15
N PRO A 63 -14.47 13.05 -20.39
CA PRO A 63 -13.05 13.14 -20.66
C PRO A 63 -12.22 12.78 -19.44
N LYS A 64 -11.12 12.07 -19.65
CA LYS A 64 -10.08 11.80 -18.65
C LYS A 64 -8.89 12.70 -18.97
N THR A 65 -8.63 13.66 -18.10
CA THR A 65 -7.61 14.69 -18.33
C THR A 65 -6.66 14.80 -17.13
N SER A 66 -5.39 15.04 -17.42
CA SER A 66 -4.45 15.58 -16.44
C SER A 66 -4.54 17.12 -16.44
N PRO A 67 -4.19 17.81 -15.35
CA PRO A 67 -4.17 19.27 -15.31
C PRO A 67 -3.26 19.85 -16.41
N TRP A 68 -3.85 20.66 -17.29
CA TRP A 68 -3.16 21.21 -18.47
C TRP A 68 -2.02 22.19 -18.12
N PHE A 69 -2.08 22.80 -16.93
CA PHE A 69 -1.07 23.76 -16.48
C PHE A 69 0.16 23.07 -15.86
N GLN A 70 0.07 21.78 -15.49
CA GLN A 70 1.20 21.04 -14.94
C GLN A 70 2.14 20.59 -16.06
N GLN A 71 3.37 21.09 -16.02
CA GLN A 71 4.39 20.88 -17.04
C GLN A 71 5.30 19.70 -16.69
N PRO A 72 5.68 18.90 -17.70
CA PRO A 72 6.69 17.85 -17.54
C PRO A 72 8.07 18.47 -17.26
N TRP A 73 8.95 17.69 -16.63
CA TRP A 73 10.38 18.01 -16.61
C TRP A 73 11.00 17.62 -17.96
N GLU A 74 11.74 18.54 -18.57
CA GLU A 74 12.28 18.40 -19.94
C GLU A 74 13.64 17.68 -20.00
N GLY A 75 14.03 16.95 -18.95
CA GLY A 75 15.27 16.17 -18.96
C GLY A 75 16.56 16.97 -18.70
N TYR A 76 16.47 18.26 -18.37
CA TYR A 76 17.64 19.08 -18.10
C TYR A 76 18.28 18.75 -16.74
N LEU A 77 19.61 18.84 -16.68
CA LEU A 77 20.35 18.83 -15.42
C LEU A 77 20.42 20.25 -14.85
N PRO A 78 20.23 20.44 -13.53
CA PRO A 78 20.34 21.77 -12.94
C PRO A 78 21.80 22.27 -13.03
N GLU A 79 21.98 23.55 -13.30
CA GLU A 79 23.28 24.20 -13.12
C GLU A 79 23.55 24.35 -11.62
N VAL A 80 24.56 23.62 -11.12
CA VAL A 80 24.93 23.61 -9.71
C VAL A 80 25.97 24.69 -9.46
N ILE A 81 25.56 25.76 -8.79
CA ILE A 81 26.47 26.80 -8.31
C ILE A 81 27.10 26.32 -6.99
N PRO A 82 28.44 26.14 -6.91
CA PRO A 82 29.09 25.49 -5.77
C PRO A 82 28.73 26.07 -4.40
N GLU A 83 28.80 27.39 -4.24
CA GLU A 83 28.57 28.06 -2.96
C GLU A 83 27.13 27.88 -2.48
N ARG A 84 26.17 28.04 -3.40
CA ARG A 84 24.74 27.83 -3.13
C ARG A 84 24.45 26.37 -2.79
N PHE A 85 25.13 25.45 -3.45
CA PHE A 85 24.94 24.02 -3.23
C PHE A 85 25.54 23.58 -1.89
N GLU A 86 26.65 24.18 -1.44
CA GLU A 86 27.23 23.94 -0.12
C GLU A 86 26.32 24.45 1.00
N GLU A 87 25.74 25.64 0.85
CA GLU A 87 24.74 26.18 1.78
C GLU A 87 23.49 25.29 1.84
N LEU A 88 22.96 24.89 0.68
CA LEU A 88 21.83 23.96 0.60
C LEU A 88 22.14 22.62 1.26
N SER A 89 23.32 22.05 0.99
CA SER A 89 23.74 20.78 1.57
C SER A 89 23.85 20.86 3.08
N SER A 90 24.34 21.98 3.62
CA SER A 90 24.40 22.23 5.06
C SER A 90 22.99 22.32 5.68
N GLN A 91 22.07 23.02 5.01
CA GLN A 91 20.67 23.10 5.44
C GLN A 91 19.98 21.72 5.41
N VAL A 92 20.15 20.96 4.32
CA VAL A 92 19.59 19.61 4.18
C VAL A 92 20.16 18.69 5.26
N GLN A 93 21.46 18.77 5.56
CA GLN A 93 22.08 17.99 6.62
C GLN A 93 21.47 18.28 8.00
N GLU A 94 21.16 19.54 8.30
CA GLU A 94 20.49 19.91 9.54
C GLU A 94 19.08 19.29 9.63
N LEU A 95 18.32 19.34 8.53
CA LEU A 95 16.98 18.76 8.45
C LEU A 95 17.01 17.22 8.57
N LEU A 96 18.06 16.56 8.07
CA LEU A 96 18.25 15.12 8.16
C LEU A 96 18.66 14.62 9.57
N LYS A 97 18.85 15.52 10.55
CA LYS A 97 18.93 15.10 11.96
C LYS A 97 17.64 14.46 12.44
N ASP A 98 16.50 14.88 11.89
CA ASP A 98 15.25 14.14 12.03
C ASP A 98 15.30 12.86 11.19
N ARG A 99 15.59 11.74 11.84
CA ARG A 99 15.72 10.43 11.20
C ARG A 99 14.42 9.91 10.60
N THR A 100 13.26 10.51 10.92
CA THR A 100 11.99 10.16 10.28
C THR A 100 11.87 10.77 8.87
N GLY A 101 12.72 11.75 8.54
CA GLY A 101 12.69 12.49 7.28
C GLY A 101 11.59 13.55 7.19
N LEU A 102 10.74 13.70 8.21
CA LEU A 102 9.61 14.63 8.19
C LEU A 102 10.06 16.09 8.12
N ALA A 103 11.13 16.47 8.81
CA ALA A 103 11.64 17.85 8.75
C ALA A 103 12.01 18.27 7.31
N LEU A 104 12.76 17.42 6.59
CA LEU A 104 13.10 17.69 5.19
C LEU A 104 11.85 17.66 4.30
N PHE A 105 10.96 16.69 4.51
CA PHE A 105 9.71 16.59 3.77
C PHE A 105 8.85 17.86 3.90
N HIS A 106 8.64 18.36 5.12
CA HIS A 106 7.86 19.59 5.38
C HIS A 106 8.53 20.83 4.82
N PHE A 107 9.86 20.94 4.96
CA PHE A 107 10.62 22.07 4.40
C PHE A 107 10.42 22.15 2.89
N VAL A 108 10.67 21.03 2.17
CA VAL A 108 10.57 21.00 0.70
C VAL A 108 9.13 21.23 0.27
N THR A 109 8.16 20.51 0.84
CA THR A 109 6.75 20.59 0.39
C THR A 109 6.11 21.96 0.64
N ALA A 110 6.58 22.72 1.63
CA ALA A 110 6.10 24.09 1.88
C ALA A 110 6.45 25.08 0.75
N VAL A 111 7.58 24.88 0.06
CA VAL A 111 8.10 25.80 -0.96
C VAL A 111 8.05 25.23 -2.38
N LEU A 112 7.90 23.90 -2.52
CA LEU A 112 7.88 23.19 -3.79
C LEU A 112 6.90 23.76 -4.82
N PRO A 113 5.68 24.22 -4.48
CA PRO A 113 4.76 24.77 -5.48
C PRO A 113 5.37 25.95 -6.27
N GLN A 114 6.23 26.74 -5.62
CA GLN A 114 6.87 27.93 -6.18
C GLN A 114 8.20 27.61 -6.87
N TRP A 115 8.76 26.43 -6.62
CA TRP A 115 10.06 26.05 -7.17
C TRP A 115 9.97 25.52 -8.61
N PRO A 116 10.95 25.84 -9.47
CA PRO A 116 11.18 25.08 -10.69
C PRO A 116 11.75 23.68 -10.35
N TYR A 117 11.69 22.73 -11.29
CA TYR A 117 12.29 21.40 -11.10
C TYR A 117 13.77 21.48 -10.71
N ALA A 118 14.53 22.46 -11.21
CA ALA A 118 15.94 22.67 -10.89
C ALA A 118 16.21 22.70 -9.36
N ARG A 119 15.38 23.41 -8.59
CA ARG A 119 15.56 23.51 -7.12
C ARG A 119 15.27 22.19 -6.41
N PHE A 120 14.27 21.45 -6.87
CA PHE A 120 13.98 20.12 -6.34
C PHE A 120 15.11 19.14 -6.66
N LEU A 121 15.66 19.18 -7.88
CA LEU A 121 16.82 18.38 -8.29
C LEU A 121 18.07 18.69 -7.46
N GLU A 122 18.35 19.97 -7.17
CA GLU A 122 19.45 20.34 -6.26
C GLU A 122 19.30 19.72 -4.87
N VAL A 123 18.07 19.67 -4.32
CA VAL A 123 17.81 18.99 -3.05
C VAL A 123 18.08 17.49 -3.18
N LEU A 124 17.61 16.84 -4.24
CA LEU A 124 17.87 15.41 -4.46
C LEU A 124 19.39 15.13 -4.54
N LEU A 125 20.14 15.96 -5.26
CA LEU A 125 21.60 15.85 -5.35
C LEU A 125 22.28 16.00 -3.99
N ALA A 126 21.86 16.98 -3.17
CA ALA A 126 22.39 17.18 -1.82
C ALA A 126 22.08 15.97 -0.92
N VAL A 127 20.85 15.44 -0.98
CA VAL A 127 20.44 14.24 -0.22
C VAL A 127 21.27 13.02 -0.64
N GLU A 128 21.49 12.82 -1.94
CA GLU A 128 22.33 11.74 -2.46
C GLU A 128 23.78 11.84 -1.98
N GLU A 129 24.35 13.04 -1.97
CA GLU A 129 25.71 13.26 -1.47
C GLU A 129 25.80 12.94 0.03
N LEU A 130 24.87 13.46 0.83
CA LEU A 130 24.83 13.24 2.28
C LEU A 130 24.63 11.76 2.62
N ALA A 131 23.81 11.04 1.85
CA ALA A 131 23.58 9.61 2.03
C ALA A 131 24.83 8.74 1.80
N ARG A 132 25.87 9.26 1.13
CA ARG A 132 27.15 8.56 0.96
C ARG A 132 28.12 8.78 2.12
N ARG A 133 27.89 9.80 2.97
CA ARG A 133 28.82 10.18 4.04
C ARG A 133 28.82 9.19 5.21
N ASN A 134 27.65 8.75 5.66
CA ASN A 134 27.51 7.76 6.73
C ASN A 134 26.10 7.11 6.75
N ASP A 135 25.96 6.03 7.51
CA ASP A 135 24.74 5.22 7.59
C ASP A 135 23.53 5.93 8.22
N ASP A 136 23.75 6.89 9.11
CA ASP A 136 22.68 7.64 9.77
C ASP A 136 22.05 8.65 8.81
N LEU A 137 22.87 9.40 8.09
CA LEU A 137 22.42 10.27 7.00
C LEU A 137 21.77 9.46 5.88
N LYS A 138 22.33 8.28 5.55
CA LYS A 138 21.71 7.38 4.58
C LYS A 138 20.30 6.94 5.00
N ALA A 139 20.13 6.56 6.28
CA ALA A 139 18.83 6.17 6.79
C ALA A 139 17.81 7.32 6.73
N ALA A 140 18.22 8.53 7.17
CA ALA A 140 17.36 9.71 7.14
C ALA A 140 17.01 10.14 5.70
N ALA A 141 17.98 10.07 4.79
CA ALA A 141 17.79 10.33 3.37
C ALA A 141 16.76 9.38 2.75
N ILE A 142 16.89 8.07 2.98
CA ILE A 142 15.93 7.07 2.49
C ILE A 142 14.54 7.34 3.06
N ALA A 143 14.42 7.65 4.36
CA ALA A 143 13.14 7.97 4.99
C ALA A 143 12.48 9.21 4.36
N ALA A 144 13.24 10.30 4.17
CA ALA A 144 12.73 11.53 3.57
C ALA A 144 12.31 11.34 2.11
N LEU A 145 13.13 10.62 1.31
CA LEU A 145 12.78 10.34 -0.08
C LEU A 145 11.59 9.38 -0.20
N SER A 146 11.42 8.44 0.73
CA SER A 146 10.22 7.58 0.79
C SER A 146 8.97 8.42 1.06
N LEU A 147 9.03 9.41 1.96
CA LEU A 147 7.92 10.34 2.18
C LEU A 147 7.53 11.12 0.91
N PHE A 148 8.50 11.52 0.08
CA PHE A 148 8.21 12.16 -1.22
C PHE A 148 7.52 11.21 -2.22
N LEU A 149 7.74 9.89 -2.13
CA LEU A 149 7.00 8.92 -2.93
C LEU A 149 5.58 8.69 -2.39
N ASP A 150 5.50 8.53 -1.07
CA ASP A 150 4.35 7.96 -0.37
C ASP A 150 3.25 8.98 -0.08
N ARG A 151 3.63 10.19 0.34
CA ARG A 151 2.68 11.24 0.72
C ARG A 151 2.16 11.98 -0.51
N ARG A 152 1.00 12.62 -0.34
CA ARG A 152 0.42 13.52 -1.34
C ARG A 152 0.65 14.97 -0.89
N TYR A 153 1.09 15.81 -1.82
CA TYR A 153 1.45 17.20 -1.58
C TYR A 153 1.29 18.00 -2.88
N ASP A 154 1.22 19.32 -2.78
CA ASP A 154 1.01 20.21 -3.93
C ASP A 154 2.30 20.29 -4.79
N PRO A 155 2.28 19.82 -6.05
CA PRO A 155 3.44 19.93 -6.93
C PRO A 155 3.53 21.30 -7.61
N GLY A 156 2.56 22.21 -7.39
CA GLY A 156 2.42 23.46 -8.11
C GLY A 156 2.23 23.22 -9.61
N GLU A 157 3.07 23.86 -10.43
CA GLU A 157 3.07 23.70 -11.89
C GLU A 157 3.82 22.46 -12.37
N LYS A 158 4.33 21.61 -11.48
CA LYS A 158 5.07 20.39 -11.85
C LYS A 158 4.11 19.21 -11.97
N LYS A 159 4.39 18.28 -12.87
CA LYS A 159 3.72 16.98 -12.91
C LYS A 159 4.21 16.09 -11.76
N ARG A 160 3.27 15.52 -11.01
CA ARG A 160 3.58 14.60 -9.90
C ARG A 160 4.36 13.38 -10.38
N SER A 161 4.01 12.80 -11.53
CA SER A 161 4.72 11.65 -12.13
C SER A 161 6.22 11.89 -12.28
N HIS A 162 6.62 13.08 -12.71
CA HIS A 162 8.03 13.46 -12.83
C HIS A 162 8.71 13.62 -11.47
N LEU A 163 8.03 14.19 -10.46
CA LEU A 163 8.58 14.26 -9.10
C LEU A 163 8.79 12.85 -8.51
N VAL A 164 7.83 11.95 -8.72
CA VAL A 164 7.94 10.53 -8.32
C VAL A 164 9.09 9.85 -9.04
N ARG A 165 9.22 10.05 -10.37
CA ARG A 165 10.33 9.53 -11.16
C ARG A 165 11.68 10.01 -10.63
N LEU A 166 11.86 11.32 -10.48
CA LEU A 166 13.11 11.91 -10.01
C LEU A 166 13.50 11.42 -8.61
N THR A 167 12.52 11.31 -7.71
CA THR A 167 12.72 10.78 -6.36
C THR A 167 13.10 9.29 -6.38
N SER A 168 12.42 8.50 -7.22
CA SER A 168 12.70 7.06 -7.37
C SER A 168 14.11 6.83 -7.94
N ASP A 169 14.53 7.65 -8.90
CA ASP A 169 15.87 7.61 -9.47
C ASP A 169 16.94 7.96 -8.42
N ALA A 170 16.69 8.96 -7.58
CA ALA A 170 17.59 9.33 -6.48
C ALA A 170 17.73 8.20 -5.44
N LEU A 171 16.61 7.58 -5.04
CA LEU A 171 16.62 6.39 -4.19
C LEU A 171 17.41 5.24 -4.82
N GLY A 172 17.17 4.96 -6.10
CA GLY A 172 17.90 3.94 -6.86
C GLY A 172 19.42 4.17 -6.85
N ARG A 173 19.87 5.43 -7.02
CA ARG A 173 21.29 5.79 -6.91
C ARG A 173 21.85 5.60 -5.51
N ILE A 174 21.08 5.94 -4.46
CA ILE A 174 21.49 5.73 -3.05
C ILE A 174 21.61 4.23 -2.74
N PHE A 175 20.69 3.41 -3.23
CA PHE A 175 20.71 1.96 -3.06
C PHE A 175 21.88 1.32 -3.81
N ALA A 176 22.09 1.67 -5.08
CA ALA A 176 23.19 1.16 -5.90
C ALA A 176 24.58 1.58 -5.39
N ALA A 177 24.70 2.72 -4.71
CA ALA A 177 25.94 3.17 -4.08
C ALA A 177 26.29 2.42 -2.78
N THR A 178 25.47 1.46 -2.34
CA THR A 178 25.73 0.65 -1.15
C THR A 178 26.91 -0.31 -1.37
N PRO A 179 27.78 -0.52 -0.36
CA PRO A 179 28.85 -1.52 -0.46
C PRO A 179 28.32 -2.90 -0.83
N LYS A 180 28.92 -3.52 -1.84
CA LYS A 180 28.51 -4.86 -2.31
C LYS A 180 28.77 -5.92 -1.24
N MET A 181 28.00 -7.01 -1.29
CA MET A 181 28.27 -8.17 -0.47
C MET A 181 29.74 -8.65 -0.66
N GLY A 182 30.39 -9.05 0.43
CA GLY A 182 31.82 -9.41 0.44
C GLY A 182 32.80 -8.23 0.49
N GLN A 183 32.38 -6.99 0.20
CA GLN A 183 33.25 -5.82 0.31
C GLN A 183 33.51 -5.46 1.78
N LYS A 184 34.78 -5.20 2.14
CA LYS A 184 35.11 -4.65 3.47
C LYS A 184 34.59 -3.22 3.58
N SER A 185 33.65 -3.01 4.50
CA SER A 185 33.08 -1.70 4.79
C SER A 185 32.54 -1.64 6.21
N ALA A 186 32.69 -0.47 6.86
CA ALA A 186 32.11 -0.19 8.18
C ALA A 186 30.58 0.02 8.15
N SER A 187 30.01 0.22 6.96
CA SER A 187 28.56 0.38 6.79
C SER A 187 27.80 -0.87 7.25
N ARG A 188 26.59 -0.70 7.78
CA ARG A 188 25.65 -1.78 8.10
C ARG A 188 24.85 -2.26 6.88
N TYR A 189 24.87 -1.51 5.78
CA TYR A 189 24.15 -1.88 4.56
C TYR A 189 25.01 -2.79 3.68
N ARG A 190 24.41 -3.83 3.08
CA ARG A 190 25.07 -4.66 2.06
C ARG A 190 24.18 -4.80 0.83
N TYR A 191 24.78 -4.64 -0.33
CA TYR A 191 24.08 -4.69 -1.60
C TYR A 191 24.20 -6.06 -2.27
N ILE A 192 23.09 -6.54 -2.81
CA ILE A 192 22.99 -7.75 -3.63
C ILE A 192 22.07 -7.51 -4.84
N ASP A 193 22.40 -8.10 -5.98
CA ASP A 193 21.63 -8.08 -7.22
C ASP A 193 21.76 -9.43 -7.94
N TRP A 194 21.20 -9.52 -9.14
CA TRP A 194 21.25 -10.74 -9.94
C TRP A 194 22.70 -11.20 -10.19
N GLN A 195 23.60 -10.29 -10.55
CA GLN A 195 24.96 -10.63 -10.95
C GLN A 195 25.81 -11.12 -9.78
N ASN A 196 25.58 -10.62 -8.56
CA ASN A 196 26.37 -11.00 -7.39
C ASN A 196 25.60 -11.87 -6.38
N ARG A 197 24.44 -12.40 -6.73
CA ARG A 197 23.57 -13.21 -5.83
C ARG A 197 24.30 -14.37 -5.13
N ASP A 198 25.26 -15.00 -5.80
CA ASP A 198 26.04 -16.12 -5.28
C ASP A 198 27.00 -15.71 -4.13
N SER A 199 27.19 -14.40 -3.91
CA SER A 199 28.01 -13.87 -2.81
C SER A 199 27.24 -13.69 -1.50
N LEU A 200 25.96 -14.05 -1.44
CA LEU A 200 25.13 -13.94 -0.24
C LEU A 200 25.82 -14.58 0.97
N ALA A 201 25.95 -13.81 2.04
CA ALA A 201 26.58 -14.24 3.29
C ALA A 201 25.78 -13.78 4.50
N ALA A 202 26.11 -14.31 5.68
CA ALA A 202 25.53 -13.88 6.95
C ALA A 202 25.72 -12.36 7.19
N PRO A 203 24.79 -11.71 7.92
CA PRO A 203 24.89 -10.29 8.19
C PRO A 203 26.19 -9.97 8.97
N PRO A 204 26.91 -8.90 8.62
CA PRO A 204 28.16 -8.54 9.29
C PRO A 204 27.96 -8.06 10.74
N ARG A 205 26.71 -7.74 11.12
CA ARG A 205 26.30 -7.25 12.43
C ARG A 205 24.78 -7.41 12.62
N PRO A 206 24.25 -7.43 13.85
CA PRO A 206 22.83 -7.71 14.11
C PRO A 206 21.84 -6.72 13.49
N ASP A 207 22.21 -5.45 13.35
CA ASP A 207 21.40 -4.39 12.74
C ASP A 207 21.73 -4.16 11.26
N ALA A 208 22.37 -5.13 10.59
CA ALA A 208 22.67 -5.02 9.18
C ALA A 208 21.40 -5.02 8.31
N ILE A 209 21.46 -4.29 7.20
CA ILE A 209 20.36 -4.13 6.24
C ILE A 209 20.78 -4.68 4.88
N LEU A 210 20.02 -5.64 4.34
CA LEU A 210 20.24 -6.16 3.01
C LEU A 210 19.51 -5.28 2.00
N VAL A 211 20.25 -4.71 1.06
CA VAL A 211 19.73 -3.92 -0.05
C VAL A 211 19.72 -4.81 -1.29
N LEU A 212 18.54 -5.18 -1.78
CA LEU A 212 18.37 -6.07 -2.93
C LEU A 212 17.82 -5.30 -4.13
N ASN A 213 18.47 -5.41 -5.28
CA ASN A 213 17.91 -4.97 -6.57
C ASN A 213 17.23 -6.15 -7.27
N ALA A 214 15.91 -6.12 -7.37
CA ALA A 214 15.09 -7.19 -7.92
C ALA A 214 14.98 -7.17 -9.46
N ALA A 215 15.44 -6.11 -10.13
CA ALA A 215 15.08 -5.82 -11.52
C ALA A 215 15.39 -6.95 -12.53
N GLU A 216 16.46 -7.69 -12.30
CA GLU A 216 16.92 -8.78 -13.18
C GLU A 216 16.65 -10.18 -12.62
N PHE A 217 16.03 -10.27 -11.45
CA PHE A 217 15.56 -11.56 -10.95
C PHE A 217 14.33 -12.02 -11.73
N PRO A 218 14.23 -13.33 -12.05
CA PRO A 218 13.03 -13.88 -12.65
C PRO A 218 11.83 -13.67 -11.71
N PRO A 219 10.61 -13.48 -12.25
CA PRO A 219 9.46 -13.17 -11.43
C PRO A 219 9.02 -14.31 -10.50
N GLU A 220 9.43 -15.54 -10.80
CA GLU A 220 9.14 -16.76 -10.05
C GLU A 220 10.17 -17.85 -10.37
N GLY A 221 10.08 -18.98 -9.67
CA GLY A 221 11.01 -20.11 -9.80
C GLY A 221 12.08 -20.14 -8.71
N GLU A 222 12.98 -21.12 -8.78
CA GLU A 222 14.00 -21.35 -7.75
C GLU A 222 15.03 -20.21 -7.66
N ASP A 223 15.28 -19.51 -8.77
CA ASP A 223 16.23 -18.42 -8.85
C ASP A 223 15.60 -17.03 -8.61
N CYS A 224 14.33 -16.94 -8.19
CA CYS A 224 13.70 -15.64 -7.94
C CYS A 224 14.22 -14.96 -6.66
N ASP A 225 14.01 -13.65 -6.58
CA ASP A 225 14.43 -12.83 -5.42
C ASP A 225 13.80 -13.31 -4.11
N ALA A 226 12.53 -13.74 -4.12
CA ALA A 226 11.85 -14.24 -2.93
C ALA A 226 12.56 -15.46 -2.32
N ARG A 227 13.12 -16.36 -3.14
CA ARG A 227 13.91 -17.51 -2.67
C ARG A 227 15.24 -17.07 -2.08
N LEU A 228 15.94 -16.13 -2.73
CA LEU A 228 17.17 -15.55 -2.21
C LEU A 228 16.94 -14.84 -0.85
N LEU A 229 15.83 -14.12 -0.71
CA LEU A 229 15.44 -13.45 0.53
C LEU A 229 15.16 -14.44 1.67
N CYS A 230 14.54 -15.59 1.37
CA CYS A 230 14.40 -16.69 2.33
C CYS A 230 15.77 -17.22 2.79
N GLN A 231 16.72 -17.40 1.86
CA GLN A 231 18.07 -17.83 2.19
C GLN A 231 18.79 -16.79 3.06
N ALA A 232 18.64 -15.50 2.74
CA ALA A 232 19.19 -14.41 3.55
C ALA A 232 18.61 -14.43 4.97
N TYR A 233 17.30 -14.62 5.11
CA TYR A 233 16.67 -14.77 6.42
C TYR A 233 17.22 -15.95 7.21
N ALA A 234 17.40 -17.12 6.57
CA ALA A 234 18.00 -18.29 7.19
C ALA A 234 19.45 -18.04 7.66
N LEU A 235 20.18 -17.13 7.00
CA LEU A 235 21.51 -16.66 7.41
C LEU A 235 21.48 -15.61 8.52
N GLY A 236 20.30 -15.13 8.94
CA GLY A 236 20.11 -14.20 10.05
C GLY A 236 19.78 -12.76 9.65
N TRP A 237 19.57 -12.46 8.37
CA TRP A 237 19.12 -11.12 7.96
C TRP A 237 17.68 -10.86 8.42
N GLN A 238 17.41 -9.65 8.94
CA GLN A 238 16.09 -9.28 9.46
C GLN A 238 15.54 -7.97 8.87
N ARG A 239 16.39 -7.17 8.21
CA ARG A 239 16.02 -5.88 7.64
C ARG A 239 16.36 -5.86 6.15
N PHE A 240 15.38 -5.56 5.33
CA PHE A 240 15.48 -5.66 3.88
C PHE A 240 14.97 -4.38 3.22
N LEU A 241 15.79 -3.81 2.34
CA LEU A 241 15.40 -2.76 1.40
C LEU A 241 15.44 -3.36 0.01
N CYS A 242 14.29 -3.61 -0.58
CA CYS A 242 14.20 -4.29 -1.87
C CYS A 242 13.64 -3.30 -2.89
N TYR A 243 14.35 -3.08 -4.00
CA TYR A 243 13.98 -2.10 -5.01
C TYR A 243 14.12 -2.64 -6.43
N GLY A 244 13.62 -1.90 -7.42
CA GLY A 244 13.69 -2.30 -8.82
C GLY A 244 12.63 -3.34 -9.20
N TYR A 245 11.59 -3.52 -8.38
CA TYR A 245 10.50 -4.44 -8.68
C TYR A 245 9.77 -4.06 -9.96
N ARG A 246 9.55 -5.07 -10.79
CA ARG A 246 8.82 -5.03 -12.06
C ARG A 246 7.87 -6.21 -12.16
N GLY A 247 7.26 -6.61 -11.06
CA GLY A 247 6.29 -7.71 -10.94
C GLY A 247 6.85 -9.03 -10.42
N GLN A 248 8.03 -9.04 -9.80
CA GLN A 248 8.50 -10.23 -9.09
C GLN A 248 7.53 -10.61 -7.97
N ARG A 249 7.19 -11.90 -7.90
CA ARG A 249 6.11 -12.45 -7.08
C ARG A 249 6.63 -12.97 -5.74
N PHE A 250 5.72 -13.21 -4.80
CA PHE A 250 5.98 -13.96 -3.56
C PHE A 250 6.94 -13.33 -2.54
N LEU A 251 7.22 -12.02 -2.61
CA LEU A 251 8.01 -11.34 -1.58
C LEU A 251 7.40 -11.56 -0.20
N GLY A 252 8.22 -12.00 0.77
CA GLY A 252 7.80 -12.29 2.15
C GLY A 252 7.23 -13.70 2.36
N CYS A 253 6.98 -14.45 1.29
CA CYS A 253 6.55 -15.85 1.39
C CYS A 253 7.70 -16.77 1.81
N GLY A 254 7.41 -17.83 2.57
CA GLY A 254 8.38 -18.89 2.85
C GLY A 254 9.33 -18.65 4.03
N PHE A 255 9.14 -17.58 4.80
CA PHE A 255 9.97 -17.25 5.97
C PHE A 255 9.67 -18.11 7.21
N GLY A 256 8.60 -18.92 7.16
CA GLY A 256 8.15 -19.72 8.30
C GLY A 256 7.33 -18.93 9.31
N LEU A 257 7.31 -19.41 10.56
CA LEU A 257 6.49 -18.85 11.63
C LEU A 257 7.31 -17.87 12.49
N ASN A 258 6.62 -16.93 13.14
CA ASN A 258 7.18 -16.03 14.15
C ASN A 258 8.31 -15.12 13.62
N THR A 259 7.96 -14.32 12.61
CA THR A 259 8.89 -13.39 11.94
C THR A 259 8.73 -11.95 12.44
N ASP A 260 8.34 -11.75 13.70
CA ASP A 260 7.99 -10.44 14.27
C ASP A 260 9.16 -9.42 14.25
N GLN A 261 10.39 -9.89 14.11
CA GLN A 261 11.61 -9.09 13.98
C GLN A 261 11.94 -8.67 12.54
N VAL A 262 11.25 -9.24 11.54
CA VAL A 262 11.56 -9.05 10.13
C VAL A 262 10.82 -7.85 9.56
N ARG A 263 11.55 -7.01 8.80
CA ARG A 263 11.02 -5.80 8.17
C ARG A 263 11.47 -5.69 6.72
N PHE A 264 10.53 -5.38 5.82
CA PHE A 264 10.77 -5.10 4.40
C PHE A 264 10.27 -3.72 3.99
N ASP A 265 11.10 -2.94 3.33
CA ASP A 265 10.68 -1.79 2.54
C ASP A 265 10.85 -2.12 1.06
N VAL A 266 9.76 -2.00 0.30
CA VAL A 266 9.64 -2.51 -1.07
C VAL A 266 9.36 -1.34 -2.02
N TYR A 267 10.28 -1.11 -2.95
CA TYR A 267 10.23 0.01 -3.91
C TYR A 267 10.07 -0.49 -5.35
N GLY A 268 9.13 0.12 -6.08
CA GLY A 268 8.75 -0.28 -7.43
C GLY A 268 7.43 -1.04 -7.45
N SER A 269 7.18 -1.79 -8.52
CA SER A 269 5.92 -2.47 -8.75
C SER A 269 6.04 -3.94 -8.35
N SER A 270 5.79 -4.27 -7.08
CA SER A 270 5.82 -5.66 -6.59
C SER A 270 4.74 -6.52 -7.26
N GLY A 271 5.05 -7.80 -7.50
CA GLY A 271 4.14 -8.76 -8.13
C GLY A 271 3.11 -9.38 -7.19
N ASP A 272 2.38 -10.35 -7.75
CA ASP A 272 1.34 -11.08 -7.04
C ASP A 272 1.88 -11.83 -5.81
N TYR A 273 0.97 -12.13 -4.87
CA TYR A 273 1.23 -12.94 -3.67
C TYR A 273 2.24 -12.36 -2.68
N LEU A 274 2.66 -11.09 -2.82
CA LEU A 274 3.46 -10.45 -1.77
C LEU A 274 2.74 -10.58 -0.41
N ALA A 275 3.50 -10.84 0.64
CA ALA A 275 3.01 -11.11 2.00
C ALA A 275 2.06 -12.32 2.13
N SER A 276 2.03 -13.26 1.18
CA SER A 276 1.21 -14.46 1.33
C SER A 276 1.75 -15.36 2.44
N GLY A 277 0.88 -15.76 3.36
CA GLY A 277 1.19 -16.68 4.46
C GLY A 277 2.12 -16.14 5.54
N ILE A 278 2.34 -14.82 5.63
CA ILE A 278 3.23 -14.25 6.65
C ILE A 278 2.69 -14.42 8.08
N ASP A 279 3.61 -14.55 9.03
CA ASP A 279 3.31 -14.74 10.46
C ASP A 279 4.22 -13.89 11.35
N GLY A 280 4.01 -12.56 11.33
CA GLY A 280 4.64 -11.61 12.27
C GLY A 280 5.33 -10.41 11.64
N MET A 281 5.87 -10.55 10.43
CA MET A 281 6.71 -9.51 9.83
C MET A 281 5.95 -8.22 9.48
N GLU A 282 6.69 -7.14 9.31
CA GLU A 282 6.19 -5.85 8.83
C GLU A 282 6.72 -5.53 7.42
N ILE A 283 5.81 -5.36 6.46
CA ILE A 283 6.14 -5.04 5.07
C ILE A 283 5.51 -3.71 4.68
N HIS A 284 6.31 -2.81 4.11
CA HIS A 284 5.86 -1.52 3.57
C HIS A 284 6.15 -1.50 2.08
N VAL A 285 5.11 -1.25 1.28
CA VAL A 285 5.18 -1.15 -0.18
C VAL A 285 5.06 0.33 -0.56
N HIS A 286 6.17 0.91 -1.01
CA HIS A 286 6.30 2.31 -1.43
C HIS A 286 5.80 2.49 -2.86
N GLY A 287 4.50 2.28 -3.04
CA GLY A 287 3.85 2.24 -4.34
C GLY A 287 2.61 1.37 -4.33
N ASN A 288 2.29 0.80 -5.49
CA ASN A 288 1.13 -0.05 -5.68
C ASN A 288 1.55 -1.52 -5.59
N ALA A 289 0.61 -2.38 -5.24
CA ALA A 289 0.81 -3.83 -5.20
C ALA A 289 -0.23 -4.53 -6.10
N GLN A 290 0.11 -5.73 -6.56
CA GLN A 290 -0.71 -6.48 -7.51
C GLN A 290 -1.75 -7.38 -6.80
N ASP A 291 -2.11 -8.48 -7.47
CA ASP A 291 -3.22 -9.33 -7.09
C ASP A 291 -2.78 -10.29 -5.96
N GLN A 292 -3.74 -10.75 -5.15
CA GLN A 292 -3.54 -11.76 -4.10
C GLN A 292 -2.55 -11.38 -2.98
N LEU A 293 -2.31 -10.07 -2.82
CA LEU A 293 -1.50 -9.53 -1.75
C LEU A 293 -2.06 -9.93 -0.38
N GLY A 294 -1.20 -10.44 0.52
CA GLY A 294 -1.61 -10.85 1.87
C GLY A 294 -2.50 -12.11 1.92
N GLN A 295 -2.53 -12.92 0.86
CA GLN A 295 -3.28 -14.18 0.85
C GLN A 295 -2.89 -15.03 2.07
N ILE A 296 -3.87 -15.62 2.75
CA ILE A 296 -3.68 -16.47 3.95
C ILE A 296 -2.77 -15.86 5.04
N MET A 297 -2.59 -14.53 5.06
CA MET A 297 -1.80 -13.83 6.07
C MET A 297 -2.34 -14.15 7.47
N LYS A 298 -1.46 -14.55 8.38
CA LYS A 298 -1.85 -14.98 9.73
C LYS A 298 -1.81 -13.85 10.74
N ARG A 299 -0.68 -13.13 10.80
CA ARG A 299 -0.46 -11.93 11.62
C ARG A 299 0.72 -11.13 11.07
N GLY A 300 0.94 -9.94 11.62
CA GLY A 300 1.97 -9.00 11.18
C GLY A 300 1.33 -7.73 10.64
N LYS A 301 2.13 -6.92 9.97
CA LYS A 301 1.69 -5.63 9.46
C LYS A 301 2.05 -5.43 7.99
N LEU A 302 1.09 -4.97 7.21
CA LEU A 302 1.27 -4.67 5.80
C LEU A 302 0.79 -3.24 5.51
N VAL A 303 1.66 -2.42 4.95
CA VAL A 303 1.35 -1.03 4.58
C VAL A 303 1.59 -0.86 3.09
N VAL A 304 0.61 -0.31 2.37
CA VAL A 304 0.70 -0.05 0.94
C VAL A 304 0.41 1.43 0.67
N TYR A 305 1.41 2.15 0.15
CA TYR A 305 1.33 3.58 -0.16
C TYR A 305 0.71 3.88 -1.54
N GLY A 306 -0.10 2.95 -2.05
CA GLY A 306 -0.79 3.00 -3.34
C GLY A 306 -2.03 2.11 -3.32
N ASP A 307 -2.41 1.64 -4.50
CA ASP A 307 -3.54 0.72 -4.72
C ASP A 307 -3.11 -0.75 -4.56
N VAL A 308 -4.09 -1.63 -4.29
CA VAL A 308 -3.93 -3.09 -4.25
C VAL A 308 -4.84 -3.78 -5.26
N GLY A 309 -4.37 -4.91 -5.80
CA GLY A 309 -5.05 -5.66 -6.85
C GLY A 309 -6.21 -6.53 -6.38
N GLN A 310 -6.64 -7.42 -7.27
CA GLN A 310 -7.76 -8.36 -7.09
C GLN A 310 -7.47 -9.34 -5.97
N THR A 311 -8.51 -9.81 -5.28
CA THR A 311 -8.42 -10.87 -4.26
C THR A 311 -7.40 -10.58 -3.14
N PHE A 312 -7.19 -9.30 -2.85
CA PHE A 312 -6.41 -8.82 -1.71
C PHE A 312 -6.90 -9.48 -0.41
N MET A 313 -5.97 -10.00 0.39
CA MET A 313 -6.22 -10.69 1.67
C MET A 313 -7.11 -11.93 1.55
N TYR A 314 -7.10 -12.61 0.40
CA TYR A 314 -7.84 -13.85 0.20
C TYR A 314 -7.50 -14.90 1.27
N GLY A 315 -8.49 -15.38 2.01
CA GLY A 315 -8.32 -16.43 3.01
C GLY A 315 -7.50 -16.02 4.25
N ALA A 316 -7.20 -14.73 4.44
CA ALA A 316 -6.43 -14.21 5.57
C ALA A 316 -7.05 -14.63 6.92
N LYS A 317 -6.20 -14.83 7.93
CA LYS A 317 -6.58 -15.24 9.29
C LYS A 317 -6.50 -14.09 10.30
N GLY A 318 -5.71 -13.06 9.98
CA GLY A 318 -5.43 -11.93 10.86
C GLY A 318 -4.44 -10.96 10.25
N GLY A 319 -3.92 -10.06 11.08
CA GLY A 319 -2.97 -9.03 10.67
C GLY A 319 -3.57 -7.64 10.59
N GLU A 320 -2.68 -6.64 10.62
CA GLU A 320 -3.02 -5.23 10.49
C GLU A 320 -2.58 -4.73 9.12
N VAL A 321 -3.52 -4.21 8.33
CA VAL A 321 -3.24 -3.81 6.95
C VAL A 321 -3.78 -2.42 6.64
N TYR A 322 -2.95 -1.60 6.01
CA TYR A 322 -3.24 -0.21 5.71
C TYR A 322 -2.97 0.08 4.24
N VAL A 323 -3.97 0.59 3.52
CA VAL A 323 -3.90 0.90 2.09
C VAL A 323 -4.21 2.38 1.87
N LEU A 324 -3.29 3.12 1.25
CA LEU A 324 -3.49 4.53 0.91
C LEU A 324 -4.53 4.72 -0.20
N GLY A 325 -4.51 3.84 -1.20
CA GLY A 325 -5.36 3.90 -2.38
C GLY A 325 -6.59 3.01 -2.27
N ASN A 326 -6.98 2.48 -3.42
CA ASN A 326 -8.12 1.61 -3.62
C ASN A 326 -7.71 0.14 -3.59
N ALA A 327 -8.66 -0.72 -3.27
CA ALA A 327 -8.60 -2.15 -3.56
C ALA A 327 -9.42 -2.46 -4.81
N ALA A 328 -8.99 -3.46 -5.59
CA ALA A 328 -9.74 -3.92 -6.75
C ALA A 328 -10.92 -4.83 -6.32
N GLY A 329 -11.25 -5.85 -7.12
CA GLY A 329 -12.37 -6.76 -6.84
C GLY A 329 -12.05 -7.85 -5.82
N ARG A 330 -13.09 -8.27 -5.11
CA ARG A 330 -13.11 -9.32 -4.08
C ARG A 330 -12.09 -9.14 -2.93
N PRO A 331 -11.87 -7.93 -2.37
CA PRO A 331 -11.01 -7.81 -1.19
C PRO A 331 -11.59 -8.60 -0.01
N LEU A 332 -10.71 -9.26 0.76
CA LEU A 332 -11.04 -10.06 1.95
C LEU A 332 -11.93 -11.28 1.69
N ILE A 333 -11.98 -11.77 0.45
CA ILE A 333 -12.73 -12.99 0.15
C ILE A 333 -12.25 -14.17 0.99
N ASN A 334 -13.17 -14.93 1.59
CA ASN A 334 -12.88 -16.08 2.46
C ASN A 334 -12.00 -15.75 3.68
N ALA A 335 -11.78 -14.47 4.02
CA ALA A 335 -11.02 -14.12 5.21
C ALA A 335 -11.78 -14.53 6.48
N VAL A 336 -11.05 -14.97 7.50
CA VAL A 336 -11.55 -15.52 8.76
C VAL A 336 -10.78 -14.93 9.93
N GLY A 337 -11.25 -15.15 11.15
CA GLY A 337 -10.50 -14.78 12.36
C GLY A 337 -10.48 -13.27 12.59
N ARG A 338 -9.29 -12.65 12.66
CA ARG A 338 -9.11 -11.28 13.18
C ARG A 338 -8.38 -10.30 12.25
N PRO A 339 -8.67 -10.24 10.93
CA PRO A 339 -8.08 -9.21 10.07
C PRO A 339 -8.54 -7.81 10.50
N ARG A 340 -7.62 -6.85 10.48
CA ARG A 340 -7.84 -5.44 10.80
C ARG A 340 -7.36 -4.61 9.62
N VAL A 341 -8.28 -4.13 8.78
CA VAL A 341 -7.90 -3.53 7.49
C VAL A 341 -8.42 -2.11 7.38
N VAL A 342 -7.60 -1.19 6.89
CA VAL A 342 -7.98 0.18 6.52
C VAL A 342 -7.70 0.40 5.05
N ILE A 343 -8.74 0.78 4.29
CA ILE A 343 -8.66 1.17 2.88
C ILE A 343 -9.08 2.64 2.80
N ASN A 344 -8.14 3.54 2.49
CA ASN A 344 -8.46 4.96 2.44
C ASN A 344 -9.24 5.36 1.20
N GLY A 345 -8.97 4.72 0.06
CA GLY A 345 -9.79 4.84 -1.13
C GLY A 345 -11.08 4.05 -1.01
N THR A 346 -11.37 3.26 -2.03
CA THR A 346 -12.55 2.40 -2.08
C THR A 346 -12.20 0.97 -2.47
N ALA A 347 -13.22 0.13 -2.63
CA ALA A 347 -13.12 -1.20 -3.21
C ALA A 347 -14.05 -1.32 -4.42
N LEU A 348 -13.73 -2.23 -5.35
CA LEU A 348 -14.70 -2.69 -6.35
C LEU A 348 -15.61 -3.76 -5.72
N ASP A 349 -16.29 -4.55 -6.56
CA ASP A 349 -17.28 -5.52 -6.10
C ASP A 349 -16.76 -6.59 -5.14
N PHE A 350 -17.69 -7.16 -4.38
CA PHE A 350 -17.50 -8.33 -3.51
C PHE A 350 -16.53 -8.10 -2.35
N LEU A 351 -16.45 -6.86 -1.84
CA LEU A 351 -15.76 -6.61 -0.58
C LEU A 351 -16.40 -7.45 0.54
N ALA A 352 -15.55 -8.21 1.24
CA ALA A 352 -15.91 -9.12 2.32
C ALA A 352 -16.87 -10.26 1.88
N GLU A 353 -16.71 -10.76 0.66
CA GLU A 353 -17.38 -11.99 0.23
C GLU A 353 -16.90 -13.21 1.05
N SER A 354 -17.84 -14.03 1.55
CA SER A 354 -17.58 -15.17 2.42
C SER A 354 -16.71 -14.79 3.63
N PHE A 355 -16.91 -13.59 4.16
CA PHE A 355 -16.19 -13.13 5.33
C PHE A 355 -16.72 -13.84 6.57
N MET A 356 -15.83 -14.57 7.23
CA MET A 356 -16.14 -15.49 8.33
C MET A 356 -15.31 -15.09 9.56
N ALA A 357 -15.32 -13.79 9.85
CA ALA A 357 -14.41 -13.20 10.83
C ALA A 357 -15.04 -12.99 12.22
N GLY A 358 -16.17 -13.63 12.53
CA GLY A 358 -16.80 -13.53 13.87
C GLY A 358 -17.27 -12.11 14.25
N ASP A 359 -17.68 -11.90 15.49
CA ASP A 359 -18.14 -10.57 15.95
C ASP A 359 -16.94 -9.62 16.16
N ALA A 360 -16.91 -8.52 15.41
CA ALA A 360 -15.84 -7.51 15.49
C ALA A 360 -15.62 -6.97 16.91
N LEU A 361 -16.70 -6.80 17.70
CA LEU A 361 -16.64 -6.31 19.08
C LEU A 361 -16.16 -7.39 20.07
N LYS A 362 -16.11 -8.66 19.66
CA LYS A 362 -15.62 -9.79 20.44
C LYS A 362 -14.31 -10.37 19.90
N GLY A 363 -13.50 -9.53 19.24
CA GLY A 363 -12.19 -9.92 18.73
C GLY A 363 -12.20 -10.53 17.32
N GLY A 364 -13.36 -10.60 16.67
CA GLY A 364 -13.49 -10.89 15.25
C GLY A 364 -12.95 -9.78 14.35
N GLY A 365 -12.81 -10.03 13.05
CA GLY A 365 -12.19 -9.11 12.08
C GLY A 365 -13.12 -8.04 11.50
N PHE A 366 -12.52 -6.98 10.97
CA PHE A 366 -13.24 -5.91 10.25
C PHE A 366 -12.39 -5.26 9.16
N VAL A 367 -13.07 -4.48 8.32
CA VAL A 367 -12.45 -3.55 7.36
C VAL A 367 -13.06 -2.16 7.49
N ILE A 368 -12.23 -1.13 7.38
CA ILE A 368 -12.61 0.28 7.30
C ILE A 368 -12.43 0.74 5.87
N VAL A 369 -13.43 1.43 5.31
CA VAL A 369 -13.38 2.04 3.97
C VAL A 369 -13.67 3.53 4.09
N ASN A 370 -12.70 4.40 3.76
CA ASN A 370 -12.86 5.84 3.93
C ASN A 370 -13.41 6.56 2.69
N GLY A 371 -13.35 5.96 1.50
CA GLY A 371 -13.94 6.55 0.29
C GLY A 371 -13.27 7.86 -0.15
N LEU A 372 -11.96 7.95 -0.01
CA LEU A 372 -11.18 9.17 -0.29
C LEU A 372 -10.41 9.09 -1.62
N GLU A 373 -10.12 10.25 -2.17
CA GLU A 373 -9.17 10.43 -3.26
C GLU A 373 -8.32 11.68 -3.03
N PHE A 374 -7.38 11.93 -3.92
CA PHE A 374 -6.54 13.12 -3.88
C PHE A 374 -6.70 13.91 -5.16
N ASP A 375 -6.86 15.23 -5.04
CA ASP A 375 -6.82 16.08 -6.22
C ASP A 375 -5.39 16.28 -6.75
N HIS A 376 -5.28 16.99 -7.88
CA HIS A 376 -4.00 17.24 -8.52
C HIS A 376 -3.02 18.12 -7.71
N ARG A 377 -3.49 18.72 -6.60
CA ARG A 377 -2.66 19.43 -5.61
C ARG A 377 -2.38 18.59 -4.37
N GLY A 378 -2.71 17.30 -4.39
CA GLY A 378 -2.50 16.38 -3.29
C GLY A 378 -3.42 16.62 -2.09
N ARG A 379 -4.52 17.38 -2.26
CA ARG A 379 -5.50 17.60 -1.18
C ARG A 379 -6.47 16.42 -1.12
N VAL A 380 -6.78 15.98 0.10
CA VAL A 380 -7.78 14.93 0.34
C VAL A 380 -9.16 15.41 -0.11
N LYS A 381 -9.88 14.57 -0.83
CA LYS A 381 -11.27 14.76 -1.23
C LYS A 381 -12.07 13.49 -1.03
N MET A 382 -13.37 13.64 -0.87
CA MET A 382 -14.29 12.50 -0.92
C MET A 382 -14.45 12.05 -2.37
N GLN A 383 -14.46 10.74 -2.59
CA GLN A 383 -14.92 10.19 -3.87
C GLN A 383 -16.41 10.50 -4.05
N ALA A 384 -16.87 10.44 -5.30
CA ALA A 384 -18.28 10.67 -5.63
C ALA A 384 -19.23 9.70 -4.91
N THR A 385 -18.76 8.48 -4.64
CA THR A 385 -19.40 7.49 -3.77
C THR A 385 -18.34 6.82 -2.90
N PRO A 386 -18.63 6.53 -1.61
CA PRO A 386 -17.68 5.83 -0.75
C PRO A 386 -17.43 4.39 -1.20
N TYR A 387 -18.38 3.79 -1.92
CA TYR A 387 -18.27 2.44 -2.48
C TYR A 387 -19.01 2.35 -3.82
N PRO A 388 -18.29 2.33 -4.97
CA PRO A 388 -18.89 2.20 -6.29
C PRO A 388 -19.24 0.75 -6.66
N GLY A 389 -18.79 -0.23 -5.87
CA GLY A 389 -19.01 -1.65 -6.13
C GLY A 389 -20.42 -2.13 -5.74
N SER A 390 -20.60 -3.45 -5.85
CA SER A 390 -21.81 -4.17 -5.43
C SER A 390 -21.46 -5.43 -4.61
N ASN A 391 -22.47 -6.14 -4.11
CA ASN A 391 -22.34 -7.43 -3.44
C ASN A 391 -21.52 -7.43 -2.14
N LEU A 392 -21.65 -6.37 -1.34
CA LEU A 392 -21.06 -6.32 0.00
C LEU A 392 -21.56 -7.46 0.86
N CYS A 393 -20.63 -8.14 1.55
CA CYS A 393 -20.91 -9.24 2.47
C CYS A 393 -21.59 -10.48 1.85
N SER A 394 -21.47 -10.68 0.53
CA SER A 394 -21.98 -11.89 -0.16
C SER A 394 -21.51 -13.15 0.55
N LEU A 395 -22.42 -13.99 1.04
CA LEU A 395 -22.13 -15.23 1.77
C LEU A 395 -21.31 -15.05 3.08
N ALA A 396 -21.18 -13.83 3.58
CA ALA A 396 -20.50 -13.59 4.85
C ALA A 396 -21.31 -14.16 6.03
N SER A 397 -20.62 -14.66 7.04
CA SER A 397 -21.20 -15.14 8.29
C SER A 397 -20.65 -14.45 9.54
N GLY A 398 -19.62 -13.62 9.38
CA GLY A 398 -19.07 -12.80 10.46
C GLY A 398 -18.22 -11.64 9.94
N GLY A 399 -17.82 -10.78 10.87
CA GLY A 399 -17.05 -9.57 10.66
C GLY A 399 -17.91 -8.32 10.51
N ALA A 400 -17.25 -7.19 10.29
CA ALA A 400 -17.92 -5.91 10.03
C ALA A 400 -17.17 -5.08 8.98
N ILE A 401 -17.92 -4.23 8.27
CA ILE A 401 -17.38 -3.15 7.45
C ILE A 401 -17.77 -1.83 8.13
N TYR A 402 -16.81 -0.96 8.36
CA TYR A 402 -17.01 0.41 8.82
C TYR A 402 -16.73 1.35 7.67
N ILE A 403 -17.79 1.94 7.10
CA ILE A 403 -17.68 2.77 5.90
C ILE A 403 -17.91 4.23 6.27
N ARG A 404 -17.01 5.11 5.82
CA ARG A 404 -17.19 6.56 5.91
C ARG A 404 -18.22 6.99 4.87
N ASP A 405 -19.45 7.24 5.30
CA ASP A 405 -20.60 7.50 4.44
C ASP A 405 -21.50 8.59 5.04
N PRO A 406 -21.01 9.85 5.12
CA PRO A 406 -21.72 10.94 5.81
C PRO A 406 -23.02 11.40 5.11
N TYR A 407 -23.24 10.97 3.87
CA TYR A 407 -24.45 11.28 3.10
C TYR A 407 -25.34 10.06 2.88
N GLN A 408 -25.06 8.95 3.56
CA GLN A 408 -25.86 7.71 3.49
C GLN A 408 -26.05 7.18 2.06
N GLN A 409 -25.01 7.27 1.24
CA GLN A 409 -25.02 6.87 -0.17
C GLN A 409 -24.96 5.36 -0.37
N VAL A 410 -24.47 4.60 0.61
CA VAL A 410 -24.53 3.14 0.54
C VAL A 410 -25.98 2.68 0.73
N VAL A 411 -26.51 1.98 -0.28
CA VAL A 411 -27.90 1.52 -0.36
C VAL A 411 -28.01 0.00 -0.24
N ALA A 412 -29.22 -0.49 0.03
CA ALA A 412 -29.50 -1.91 0.28
C ALA A 412 -29.16 -2.80 -0.94
N GLU A 413 -29.31 -2.29 -2.16
CA GLU A 413 -29.04 -2.99 -3.42
C GLU A 413 -27.56 -3.31 -3.62
N GLN A 414 -26.66 -2.61 -2.90
CA GLN A 414 -25.23 -2.92 -2.90
C GLN A 414 -24.88 -4.03 -1.89
N LEU A 415 -25.80 -4.39 -1.00
CA LEU A 415 -25.63 -5.43 0.01
C LEU A 415 -26.14 -6.76 -0.56
N ASN A 416 -25.38 -7.83 -0.37
CA ASN A 416 -25.80 -9.18 -0.69
C ASN A 416 -25.50 -10.04 0.54
N GLY A 417 -26.49 -10.32 1.39
CA GLY A 417 -26.23 -11.00 2.68
C GLY A 417 -25.64 -10.11 3.78
N GLY A 418 -25.53 -8.80 3.56
CA GLY A 418 -25.24 -7.80 4.59
C GLY A 418 -26.46 -6.92 4.94
N GLU A 419 -26.39 -6.27 6.09
CA GLU A 419 -27.34 -5.26 6.55
C GLU A 419 -26.59 -4.05 7.12
N LEU A 420 -27.24 -2.88 7.04
CA LEU A 420 -26.79 -1.69 7.75
C LEU A 420 -27.21 -1.80 9.22
N ALA A 421 -26.25 -1.59 10.11
CA ALA A 421 -26.45 -1.65 11.55
C ALA A 421 -26.10 -0.31 12.21
N PRO A 422 -26.62 -0.04 13.43
CA PRO A 422 -26.24 1.14 14.18
C PRO A 422 -24.72 1.22 14.38
N PHE A 423 -24.15 2.39 14.11
CA PHE A 423 -22.79 2.72 14.52
C PHE A 423 -22.85 3.18 15.98
N THR A 424 -22.03 2.58 16.84
CA THR A 424 -22.07 2.76 18.30
C THR A 424 -20.74 3.28 18.80
N GLU A 425 -20.72 3.83 20.00
CA GLU A 425 -19.48 4.25 20.67
C GLU A 425 -18.46 3.12 20.77
N ALA A 426 -18.88 1.90 21.14
CA ALA A 426 -17.99 0.73 21.18
C ALA A 426 -17.39 0.39 19.79
N ALA A 427 -18.13 0.63 18.70
CA ALA A 427 -17.60 0.48 17.35
C ALA A 427 -16.57 1.56 17.02
N TRP A 428 -16.77 2.80 17.48
CA TRP A 428 -15.81 3.87 17.32
C TRP A 428 -14.52 3.59 18.09
N GLU A 429 -14.61 3.23 19.37
CA GLU A 429 -13.47 2.86 20.21
C GLU A 429 -12.66 1.71 19.60
N LEU A 430 -13.33 0.75 18.97
CA LEU A 430 -12.69 -0.36 18.28
C LEU A 430 -11.84 0.09 17.09
N ILE A 431 -12.33 1.03 16.27
CA ILE A 431 -11.66 1.43 15.03
C ILE A 431 -10.69 2.60 15.20
N LEU A 432 -10.85 3.41 16.25
CA LEU A 432 -10.06 4.62 16.50
C LEU A 432 -8.53 4.39 16.47
N PRO A 433 -7.96 3.35 17.12
CA PRO A 433 -6.51 3.13 17.07
C PRO A 433 -5.98 2.88 15.65
N TYR A 434 -6.78 2.22 14.81
CA TYR A 434 -6.42 1.95 13.41
C TYR A 434 -6.50 3.21 12.55
N LEU A 435 -7.44 4.11 12.84
CA LEU A 435 -7.50 5.42 12.18
C LEU A 435 -6.35 6.35 12.61
N GLN A 436 -5.90 6.27 13.86
CA GLN A 436 -4.73 7.00 14.35
C GLN A 436 -3.44 6.49 13.70
N GLU A 437 -3.28 5.17 13.59
CA GLU A 437 -2.14 4.60 12.87
C GLU A 437 -2.19 4.96 11.37
N ASN A 438 -3.39 5.00 10.78
CA ASN A 438 -3.60 5.47 9.42
C ASN A 438 -3.17 6.93 9.22
N GLU A 439 -3.48 7.83 10.16
CA GLU A 439 -2.98 9.20 10.16
C GLU A 439 -1.46 9.25 10.25
N ARG A 440 -0.86 8.44 11.15
CA ARG A 440 0.60 8.37 11.31
C ARG A 440 1.28 7.90 10.01
N LEU A 441 0.71 6.89 9.33
CA LEU A 441 1.27 6.33 8.10
C LEU A 441 1.10 7.26 6.90
N PHE A 442 -0.10 7.79 6.68
CA PHE A 442 -0.48 8.45 5.42
C PHE A 442 -0.67 9.96 5.53
N GLY A 443 -0.76 10.52 6.74
CA GLY A 443 -1.06 11.96 6.94
C GLY A 443 -2.50 12.32 6.68
N ILE A 444 -3.38 11.32 6.61
CA ILE A 444 -4.82 11.52 6.50
C ILE A 444 -5.33 11.76 7.92
N SER A 445 -5.34 13.03 8.32
CA SER A 445 -5.80 13.47 9.62
C SER A 445 -7.21 12.98 9.97
N LEU A 446 -7.33 12.38 11.16
CA LEU A 446 -8.61 11.93 11.69
C LEU A 446 -9.61 13.09 11.78
N GLU A 447 -9.21 14.19 12.39
CA GLU A 447 -10.08 15.35 12.59
C GLU A 447 -10.30 16.12 11.29
N LYS A 448 -9.21 16.51 10.61
CA LYS A 448 -9.30 17.44 9.47
C LYS A 448 -9.79 16.80 8.17
N HIS A 449 -9.63 15.49 8.01
CA HIS A 449 -9.97 14.80 6.76
C HIS A 449 -11.06 13.76 6.93
N LEU A 450 -11.02 12.95 8.00
CA LEU A 450 -12.00 11.87 8.18
C LEU A 450 -13.30 12.39 8.79
N LEU A 451 -13.24 13.06 9.95
CA LEU A 451 -14.42 13.55 10.66
C LEU A 451 -14.94 14.89 10.15
N THR A 452 -14.17 15.61 9.34
CA THR A 452 -14.62 16.87 8.72
C THR A 452 -15.37 16.59 7.43
N VAL A 453 -16.61 17.08 7.35
CA VAL A 453 -17.52 16.95 6.20
C VAL A 453 -18.02 18.35 5.86
N ASP A 454 -17.87 18.78 4.60
CA ASP A 454 -18.23 20.13 4.14
C ASP A 454 -17.61 21.28 4.95
N GLY A 455 -16.42 21.04 5.53
CA GLY A 455 -15.69 22.04 6.33
C GLY A 455 -16.07 22.05 7.81
N GLU A 456 -17.03 21.22 8.24
CA GLU A 456 -17.45 21.10 9.63
C GLU A 456 -17.02 19.76 10.21
N THR A 457 -16.41 19.77 11.40
CA THR A 457 -16.12 18.54 12.14
C THR A 457 -17.41 17.97 12.70
N ARG A 458 -17.69 16.71 12.35
CA ARG A 458 -18.88 15.99 12.77
C ARG A 458 -18.54 14.85 13.73
N PRO A 459 -19.48 14.45 14.59
CA PRO A 459 -19.26 13.31 15.46
C PRO A 459 -19.19 11.99 14.64
N PRO A 460 -18.45 10.97 15.10
CA PRO A 460 -18.19 9.75 14.34
C PRO A 460 -19.44 9.02 13.83
N GLU A 461 -20.54 9.03 14.60
CA GLU A 461 -21.82 8.42 14.26
C GLU A 461 -22.57 9.08 13.11
N GLU A 462 -22.23 10.33 12.78
CA GLU A 462 -22.74 11.02 11.59
C GLU A 462 -21.87 10.77 10.35
N VAL A 463 -20.65 10.26 10.55
CA VAL A 463 -19.64 10.12 9.50
C VAL A 463 -19.47 8.66 9.08
N TYR A 464 -19.54 7.73 10.02
CA TYR A 464 -19.32 6.30 9.79
C TYR A 464 -20.61 5.50 9.96
N ARG A 465 -20.79 4.50 9.09
CA ARG A 465 -21.86 3.52 9.16
C ARG A 465 -21.27 2.11 9.31
N LYS A 466 -21.98 1.24 10.00
CA LYS A 466 -21.62 -0.17 10.15
C LYS A 466 -22.43 -1.01 9.17
N ILE A 467 -21.76 -1.90 8.45
CA ILE A 467 -22.38 -2.98 7.68
C ILE A 467 -21.92 -4.29 8.32
N GLN A 468 -22.85 -5.22 8.52
CA GLN A 468 -22.57 -6.54 9.09
C GLN A 468 -23.33 -7.62 8.31
N PRO A 469 -22.90 -8.88 8.36
CA PRO A 469 -23.65 -9.98 7.76
C PRO A 469 -25.02 -10.15 8.43
N VAL A 470 -26.03 -10.50 7.64
CA VAL A 470 -27.36 -10.84 8.16
C VAL A 470 -27.24 -12.12 8.99
N LYS A 471 -27.83 -12.12 10.19
CA LYS A 471 -27.90 -13.33 11.03
C LYS A 471 -28.80 -14.38 10.36
N LEU A 472 -28.20 -15.38 9.73
CA LEU A 472 -28.93 -16.53 9.21
C LEU A 472 -29.50 -17.37 10.36
N ALA A 473 -30.80 -17.68 10.34
CA ALA A 473 -31.49 -18.43 11.39
C ALA A 473 -30.87 -19.81 11.73
N VAL A 474 -30.12 -20.39 10.80
CA VAL A 474 -29.39 -21.67 10.96
C VAL A 474 -28.10 -21.51 11.81
N LEU A 475 -27.50 -20.32 11.84
CA LEU A 475 -26.34 -20.02 12.71
C LEU A 475 -26.76 -19.65 14.13
N ALA A 476 -27.93 -19.00 14.28
CA ALA A 476 -28.50 -18.69 15.60
C ALA A 476 -28.84 -19.96 16.41
N THR A 477 -29.09 -21.09 15.74
CA THR A 477 -29.31 -22.39 16.39
C THR A 477 -28.01 -23.02 16.91
N VAL A 478 -26.85 -22.67 16.34
CA VAL A 478 -25.54 -23.13 16.81
C VAL A 478 -25.02 -22.28 17.98
N GLU A 479 -25.25 -20.97 17.98
CA GLU A 479 -24.94 -20.12 19.15
C GLU A 479 -25.79 -20.49 20.37
N ASN A 480 -27.04 -20.92 20.17
CA ASN A 480 -27.91 -21.39 21.24
C ASN A 480 -27.67 -22.86 21.66
N SER A 481 -26.87 -23.63 20.92
CA SER A 481 -26.62 -25.05 21.25
C SER A 481 -25.43 -25.25 22.21
N GLY A 482 -24.75 -24.19 22.63
CA GLY A 482 -23.71 -24.26 23.66
C GLY A 482 -22.51 -25.15 23.28
N LEU A 483 -22.28 -25.40 21.98
CA LEU A 483 -21.10 -26.12 21.52
C LEU A 483 -19.89 -25.20 21.61
N GLU A 484 -19.19 -25.27 22.74
CA GLU A 484 -17.90 -24.60 22.94
C GLU A 484 -16.92 -24.95 21.80
N GLU A 485 -16.29 -23.93 21.22
CA GLU A 485 -15.11 -24.11 20.38
C GLU A 485 -14.05 -24.88 21.19
N ILE A 486 -13.60 -26.02 20.67
CA ILE A 486 -12.49 -26.76 21.25
C ILE A 486 -11.22 -25.93 21.05
N GLY A 487 -10.94 -25.07 22.03
CA GLY A 487 -9.69 -24.32 22.14
C GLY A 487 -8.52 -25.27 22.40
N TRP A 488 -7.43 -25.05 21.68
CA TRP A 488 -6.14 -25.66 22.02
C TRP A 488 -5.50 -24.84 23.12
N ASP A 489 -5.44 -25.38 24.34
CA ASP A 489 -4.64 -24.77 25.41
C ASP A 489 -3.14 -24.84 25.10
N LYS A 490 -2.38 -23.91 25.69
CA LYS A 490 -0.92 -23.69 25.53
C LYS A 490 0.00 -24.88 25.86
N ALA A 491 -0.53 -26.08 26.03
CA ALA A 491 0.23 -27.31 26.28
C ALA A 491 -0.11 -28.47 25.31
N GLY A 492 -0.94 -28.27 24.28
CA GLY A 492 -1.09 -29.25 23.19
C GLY A 492 -1.69 -30.60 23.59
N LYS A 493 -2.55 -30.67 24.62
CA LYS A 493 -3.28 -31.89 24.98
C LYS A 493 -4.78 -31.75 24.72
N ARG A 494 -5.33 -32.69 23.96
CA ARG A 494 -6.75 -32.85 23.63
C ARG A 494 -7.51 -33.32 24.88
N GLN A 495 -8.52 -32.58 25.34
CA GLN A 495 -9.45 -33.10 26.35
C GLN A 495 -10.32 -34.20 25.72
N GLN A 496 -10.42 -35.35 26.38
CA GLN A 496 -11.35 -36.43 26.01
C GLN A 496 -12.76 -36.09 26.49
N ALA A 497 -13.73 -36.18 25.59
CA ALA A 497 -15.16 -36.13 25.93
C ALA A 497 -15.58 -37.43 26.65
N GLY A 498 -16.33 -37.29 27.75
CA GLY A 498 -16.91 -38.42 28.49
C GLY A 498 -18.04 -39.12 27.72
N PRO A 499 -18.37 -40.38 28.04
CA PRO A 499 -19.24 -41.21 27.21
C PRO A 499 -20.73 -40.85 27.41
N GLY A 500 -21.33 -40.24 26.40
CA GLY A 500 -22.78 -40.14 26.25
C GLY A 500 -23.37 -41.47 25.79
N SER A 501 -24.23 -42.07 26.62
CA SER A 501 -24.95 -43.31 26.35
C SER A 501 -26.03 -43.13 25.29
N PHE A 502 -25.89 -43.76 24.12
CA PHE A 502 -27.00 -44.03 23.20
C PHE A 502 -27.40 -45.50 23.32
N GLY A 503 -28.55 -45.74 23.96
CA GLY A 503 -29.21 -47.04 23.99
C GLY A 503 -30.17 -47.17 22.80
N LEU A 504 -29.88 -48.10 21.90
CA LEU A 504 -30.81 -48.61 20.89
C LEU A 504 -31.45 -49.90 21.41
N ARG A 505 -32.78 -50.03 21.28
CA ARG A 505 -33.53 -51.30 21.27
C ARG A 505 -34.87 -51.10 20.53
N PRO A 506 -35.44 -52.19 20.00
CA PRO A 506 -35.13 -52.86 18.74
C PRO A 506 -35.95 -52.32 17.57
#